data_AF-A0A7J3KSB7-F1
#
_entry.id   AF-A0A7J3KSB7-F1
#
_cell.length_a   1.000
_cell.length_b   1.000
_cell.length_c   1.000
_cell.angle_alpha   90.00
_cell.angle_beta   90.00
_cell.angle_gamma   90.00
#
_symmetry.space_group_name_H-M   'P 1'
#
loop_
_entity.id
_entity.type
_entity.pdbx_description
1 polymer ?
#
loop_
_entity_poly.entity_id
_entity_poly.type
_entity_poly.pdbx_seq_one_letter_code
_entity_poly.pdbx_strand_id
1 'polypeptide(L)'
;MKVRAVTLFLDLADRGPLAIREYLESRIQSFLEAIDDFRSRGVIWDRGVRISLSHLHTSGGKTIIARIVREVCESIGISMVSGFVYDATNDDPMIAEDLSTIGVYTSIKPGSPEYYGRIVRLLKKISYRDPILLTKIAILFGGDDLLTPYFPLSMNVKRGEGVALALLYARDLIEAYRGGGVNGMSEAVRRILSETESIGKRIASRIGVDYYGLDYSLSPWMDDSVALLVEELSGVALPSPGSMHTISKINHFIRRIASECSISSTGFCEIMLPVAEDNILKERVCEGMLRLRDLVALSCFCVAGVDMVVIPIDISEKVLEGVMLDLYEVSRLKGRPIGLRVILYPGVEQGDRVDLGVFGITPVIWI
;
A
#
# COMPACT_ATOMS: atom_id res chain seq x y z
N MET A 1 -14.82 1.09 -13.44
CA MET A 1 -13.75 1.89 -12.83
C MET A 1 -14.11 2.27 -11.40
N LYS A 2 -13.25 1.93 -10.44
CA LYS A 2 -13.35 2.41 -9.05
C LYS A 2 -12.07 3.13 -8.66
N VAL A 3 -12.21 4.25 -7.95
CA VAL A 3 -11.10 4.91 -7.26
C VAL A 3 -10.88 4.18 -5.95
N ARG A 4 -9.79 3.41 -5.87
CA ARG A 4 -9.41 2.64 -4.68
C ARG A 4 -9.08 3.53 -3.50
N ALA A 5 -8.45 4.67 -3.77
CA ALA A 5 -8.03 5.60 -2.75
C ALA A 5 -8.18 7.04 -3.24
N VAL A 6 -8.77 7.89 -2.41
CA VAL A 6 -8.58 9.33 -2.43
C VAL A 6 -7.90 9.68 -1.12
N THR A 7 -6.63 10.05 -1.21
CA THR A 7 -5.81 10.34 -0.04
C THR A 7 -5.59 11.84 0.06
N LEU A 8 -6.04 12.43 1.17
CA LEU A 8 -5.67 13.78 1.57
C LEU A 8 -4.34 13.74 2.33
N PHE A 9 -3.34 14.42 1.80
CA PHE A 9 -2.05 14.62 2.42
C PHE A 9 -2.07 15.95 3.16
N LEU A 10 -1.84 15.89 4.46
CA LEU A 10 -1.83 17.05 5.33
C LEU A 10 -0.42 17.29 5.86
N ASP A 11 -0.11 18.55 6.12
CA ASP A 11 1.16 18.95 6.72
C ASP A 11 0.89 19.58 8.08
N LEU A 12 1.33 18.88 9.14
CA LEU A 12 1.14 19.30 10.52
C LEU A 12 2.29 20.18 11.05
N ALA A 13 3.24 20.55 10.19
CA ALA A 13 4.36 21.40 10.60
C ALA A 13 3.89 22.65 11.36
N ASP A 14 4.68 23.02 12.38
CA ASP A 14 4.55 24.24 13.16
C ASP A 14 3.25 24.41 13.98
N ARG A 15 2.48 23.33 14.20
CA ARG A 15 1.24 23.36 14.98
C ARG A 15 1.38 22.65 16.33
N GLY A 16 0.90 23.29 17.39
CA GLY A 16 0.74 22.65 18.70
C GLY A 16 -0.46 21.69 18.76
N PRO A 17 -0.56 20.83 19.78
CA PRO A 17 -1.60 19.79 19.89
C PRO A 17 -3.05 20.29 19.72
N LEU A 18 -3.41 21.41 20.35
CA LEU A 18 -4.76 21.99 20.25
C LEU A 18 -5.05 22.50 18.83
N ALA A 19 -4.10 23.23 18.24
CA ALA A 19 -4.22 23.77 16.88
C ALA A 19 -4.33 22.65 15.83
N ILE A 20 -3.70 21.49 16.07
CA ILE A 20 -3.83 20.32 15.19
C ILE A 20 -5.28 19.81 15.16
N ARG A 21 -5.97 19.76 16.30
CA ARG A 21 -7.35 19.25 16.35
C ARG A 21 -8.30 20.08 15.49
N GLU A 22 -8.36 21.39 15.73
CA GLU A 22 -9.23 22.31 14.98
C GLU A 22 -8.90 22.32 13.49
N TYR A 23 -7.61 22.30 13.16
CA TYR A 23 -7.13 22.22 11.78
C TYR A 23 -7.60 20.92 11.10
N LEU A 24 -7.42 19.76 11.73
CA LEU A 24 -7.83 18.47 11.17
C LEU A 24 -9.35 18.41 10.96
N GLU A 25 -10.14 18.82 11.95
CA GLU A 25 -11.61 18.82 11.86
C GLU A 25 -12.07 19.64 10.65
N SER A 26 -11.57 20.87 10.52
CA SER A 26 -11.91 21.76 9.40
C SER A 26 -11.49 21.20 8.03
N ARG A 27 -10.24 20.74 7.90
CA ARG A 27 -9.70 20.25 6.62
C ARG A 27 -10.33 18.94 6.19
N ILE A 28 -10.54 18.00 7.12
CA ILE A 28 -11.16 16.70 6.81
C ILE A 28 -12.64 16.90 6.43
N GLN A 29 -13.37 17.79 7.11
CA GLN A 29 -14.76 18.07 6.77
C GLN A 29 -14.88 18.65 5.35
N SER A 30 -14.07 19.67 5.02
CA SER A 30 -14.04 20.25 3.66
C SER A 30 -13.68 19.21 2.59
N PHE A 31 -12.74 18.30 2.90
CA PHE A 31 -12.38 17.19 2.03
C PHE A 31 -13.54 16.20 1.81
N LEU A 32 -14.24 15.82 2.88
CA LEU A 32 -15.38 14.92 2.81
C LEU A 32 -16.51 15.49 1.95
N GLU A 33 -16.82 16.77 2.11
CA GLU A 33 -17.80 17.48 1.27
C GLU A 33 -17.37 17.50 -0.20
N ALA A 34 -16.08 17.72 -0.48
CA ALA A 34 -15.58 17.75 -1.85
C ALA A 34 -15.67 16.39 -2.58
N ILE A 35 -15.69 15.28 -1.84
CA ILE A 35 -15.75 13.92 -2.38
C ILE A 35 -17.13 13.26 -2.28
N ASP A 36 -18.08 13.84 -1.53
CA ASP A 36 -19.38 13.24 -1.22
C ASP A 36 -20.18 12.81 -2.48
N ASP A 37 -20.21 13.68 -3.48
CA ASP A 37 -20.82 13.41 -4.78
C ASP A 37 -20.18 12.21 -5.52
N PHE A 38 -18.89 11.99 -5.37
CA PHE A 38 -18.23 10.81 -5.97
C PHE A 38 -18.47 9.54 -5.16
N ARG A 39 -18.61 9.66 -3.83
CA ARG A 39 -18.93 8.54 -2.94
C ARG A 39 -20.36 8.05 -3.14
N SER A 40 -21.33 8.96 -3.19
CA SER A 40 -22.75 8.63 -3.39
C SER A 40 -23.04 7.93 -4.73
N ARG A 41 -22.23 8.20 -5.75
CA ARG A 41 -22.28 7.51 -7.06
C ARG A 41 -21.49 6.19 -7.10
N GLY A 42 -20.82 5.80 -6.02
CA GLY A 42 -19.99 4.60 -5.95
C GLY A 42 -18.70 4.66 -6.77
N VAL A 43 -18.24 5.86 -7.17
CA VAL A 43 -16.99 6.05 -7.91
C VAL A 43 -15.79 5.81 -7.00
N ILE A 44 -15.85 6.32 -5.77
CA ILE A 44 -14.85 6.07 -4.73
C ILE A 44 -15.25 4.82 -3.98
N TRP A 45 -14.30 3.89 -3.82
CA TRP A 45 -14.50 2.68 -3.04
C TRP A 45 -14.89 3.03 -1.60
N ASP A 46 -15.76 2.23 -0.97
CA ASP A 46 -16.31 2.53 0.37
C ASP A 46 -15.22 2.72 1.44
N ARG A 47 -14.08 2.05 1.28
CA ARG A 47 -12.89 2.14 2.14
C ARG A 47 -11.78 3.01 1.53
N GLY A 48 -12.12 3.82 0.54
CA GLY A 48 -11.16 4.56 -0.27
C GLY A 48 -10.77 5.92 0.30
N VAL A 49 -11.41 6.41 1.35
CA VAL A 49 -11.10 7.72 1.93
C VAL A 49 -9.95 7.58 2.93
N ARG A 50 -8.84 8.29 2.69
CA ARG A 50 -7.60 8.14 3.46
C ARG A 50 -7.00 9.48 3.85
N ILE A 51 -6.38 9.54 5.02
CA ILE A 51 -5.62 10.69 5.51
C ILE A 51 -4.17 10.27 5.69
N SER A 52 -3.23 11.05 5.16
CA SER A 52 -1.79 10.81 5.30
C SER A 52 -1.10 12.07 5.78
N LEU A 53 -0.23 11.95 6.77
CA LEU A 53 0.42 13.08 7.42
C LEU A 53 1.89 13.22 7.03
N SER A 54 2.44 14.41 7.26
CA SER A 54 3.88 14.66 7.15
C SER A 54 4.68 13.96 8.24
N HIS A 55 5.93 13.64 7.93
CA HIS A 55 6.82 12.97 8.86
C HIS A 55 7.06 13.82 10.12
N LEU A 56 6.79 13.25 11.29
CA LEU A 56 7.09 13.88 12.57
C LEU A 56 8.54 13.52 12.97
N HIS A 57 9.42 14.50 13.02
CA HIS A 57 10.85 14.29 13.28
C HIS A 57 11.19 13.97 14.75
N THR A 58 10.31 14.27 15.70
CA THR A 58 10.59 14.06 17.14
C THR A 58 9.93 12.78 17.65
N SER A 59 10.74 11.83 18.11
CA SER A 59 10.32 10.51 18.60
C SER A 59 9.22 10.57 19.67
N GLY A 60 9.33 11.50 20.63
CA GLY A 60 8.34 11.69 21.70
C GLY A 60 7.01 12.32 21.26
N GLY A 61 6.98 13.01 20.11
CA GLY A 61 5.75 13.63 19.58
C GLY A 61 4.86 12.67 18.79
N LYS A 62 5.43 11.61 18.22
CA LYS A 62 4.74 10.70 17.29
C LYS A 62 3.48 10.09 17.89
N THR A 63 3.57 9.54 19.10
CA THR A 63 2.47 8.84 19.76
C THR A 63 1.37 9.80 20.23
N ILE A 64 1.74 10.99 20.71
CA ILE A 64 0.80 12.05 21.12
C ILE A 64 -0.01 12.53 19.90
N ILE A 65 0.67 12.87 18.81
CA ILE A 65 -0.01 13.30 17.59
C ILE A 65 -0.85 12.18 16.98
N ALA A 66 -0.36 10.93 17.00
CA ALA A 66 -1.13 9.78 16.53
C ALA A 66 -2.46 9.62 17.27
N ARG A 67 -2.49 9.80 18.60
CA ARG A 67 -3.73 9.76 19.39
C ARG A 67 -4.70 10.86 18.96
N ILE A 68 -4.22 12.10 18.89
CA ILE A 68 -5.06 13.26 18.51
C ILE A 68 -5.65 13.05 17.12
N VAL A 69 -4.82 12.69 16.14
CA VAL A 69 -5.26 12.47 14.76
C VAL A 69 -6.24 11.31 14.69
N ARG A 70 -5.96 10.20 15.38
CA ARG A 70 -6.83 9.03 15.40
C ARG A 70 -8.20 9.37 15.97
N GLU A 71 -8.25 10.07 17.11
CA GLU A 71 -9.50 10.51 17.75
C GLU A 71 -10.32 11.42 16.82
N VAL A 72 -9.68 12.42 16.21
CA VAL A 72 -10.38 13.33 15.28
C VAL A 72 -10.90 12.57 14.07
N CYS A 73 -10.05 11.78 13.41
CA CYS A 73 -10.46 11.02 12.23
C CYS A 73 -11.62 10.06 12.55
N GLU A 74 -11.56 9.36 13.68
CA GLU A 74 -12.61 8.44 14.12
C GLU A 74 -13.93 9.15 14.39
N SER A 75 -13.90 10.33 15.03
CA SER A 75 -15.11 11.14 15.28
C SER A 75 -15.83 11.59 14.00
N ILE A 76 -15.11 11.67 12.87
CA ILE A 76 -15.64 12.05 11.54
C ILE A 76 -15.75 10.81 10.62
N GLY A 77 -15.64 9.59 11.16
CA GLY A 77 -15.85 8.35 10.43
C GLY A 77 -14.72 7.93 9.48
N ILE A 78 -13.51 8.47 9.66
CA ILE A 78 -12.31 8.06 8.94
C ILE A 78 -11.51 7.03 9.75
N SER A 79 -11.31 5.85 9.17
CA SER A 79 -10.54 4.77 9.79
C SER A 79 -9.11 4.62 9.26
N MET A 80 -8.81 5.15 8.06
CA MET A 80 -7.52 5.00 7.40
C MET A 80 -6.64 6.23 7.57
N VAL A 81 -5.72 6.17 8.53
CA VAL A 81 -4.77 7.24 8.84
C VAL A 81 -3.34 6.72 8.76
N SER A 82 -2.49 7.35 7.95
CA SER A 82 -1.06 7.02 7.77
C SER A 82 -0.17 8.27 7.93
N GLY A 83 1.13 8.11 7.74
CA GLY A 83 2.15 9.17 7.85
C GLY A 83 3.03 9.05 9.09
N PHE A 84 2.79 8.02 9.91
CA PHE A 84 3.63 7.71 11.07
C PHE A 84 4.75 6.77 10.67
N VAL A 85 5.97 7.14 11.03
CA VAL A 85 7.18 6.38 10.69
C VAL A 85 7.92 6.00 11.96
N TYR A 86 8.24 4.72 12.09
CA TYR A 86 9.24 4.22 13.01
C TYR A 86 10.60 4.16 12.31
N ASP A 87 11.57 4.95 12.77
CA ASP A 87 12.96 4.90 12.32
C ASP A 87 13.77 3.99 13.23
N ALA A 88 14.15 2.82 12.73
CA ALA A 88 14.85 1.82 13.52
C ALA A 88 16.23 2.26 14.04
N THR A 89 16.80 3.32 13.47
CA THR A 89 18.09 3.91 13.87
C THR A 89 17.92 4.79 15.11
N ASN A 90 16.86 5.59 15.13
CA ASN A 90 16.73 6.72 16.05
C ASN A 90 15.63 6.53 17.10
N ASP A 91 14.60 5.74 16.80
CA ASP A 91 13.42 5.61 17.65
C ASP A 91 13.54 4.45 18.65
N ASP A 92 12.89 4.63 19.81
CA ASP A 92 12.60 3.57 20.76
C ASP A 92 11.56 2.59 20.15
N PRO A 93 11.73 1.26 20.22
CA PRO A 93 10.78 0.30 19.64
C PRO A 93 9.37 0.42 20.23
N MET A 94 9.25 0.95 21.45
CA MET A 94 7.96 1.22 22.10
C MET A 94 7.09 2.17 21.27
N ILE A 95 7.68 3.04 20.45
CA ILE A 95 6.91 3.93 19.54
C ILE A 95 6.11 3.10 18.54
N ALA A 96 6.71 2.09 17.91
CA ALA A 96 5.99 1.26 16.94
C ALA A 96 4.89 0.43 17.62
N GLU A 97 5.14 -0.09 18.83
CA GLU A 97 4.12 -0.76 19.63
C GLU A 97 2.94 0.16 19.97
N ASP A 98 3.21 1.38 20.40
CA ASP A 98 2.20 2.37 20.74
C ASP A 98 1.39 2.78 19.51
N LEU A 99 2.05 3.07 18.38
CA LEU A 99 1.39 3.40 17.12
C LEU A 99 0.48 2.27 16.65
N SER A 100 0.94 1.01 16.75
CA SER A 100 0.13 -0.16 16.43
C SER A 100 -1.13 -0.26 17.29
N THR A 101 -1.00 0.04 18.59
CA THR A 101 -2.11 0.00 19.56
C THR A 101 -3.11 1.13 19.32
N ILE A 102 -2.62 2.32 18.93
CA ILE A 102 -3.46 3.46 18.52
C ILE A 102 -4.23 3.12 17.21
N GLY A 103 -3.71 2.18 16.41
CA GLY A 103 -4.39 1.68 15.23
C GLY A 103 -4.18 2.51 13.97
N VAL A 104 -3.15 3.37 13.95
CA VAL A 104 -2.70 4.09 12.76
C VAL A 104 -1.82 3.20 11.88
N TYR A 105 -1.81 3.47 10.58
CA TYR A 105 -0.93 2.82 9.63
C TYR A 105 0.49 3.37 9.78
N THR A 106 1.47 2.47 9.91
CA THR A 106 2.84 2.82 10.28
C THR A 106 3.82 2.24 9.26
N SER A 107 4.74 3.07 8.78
CA SER A 107 5.88 2.61 8.00
C SER A 107 7.11 2.45 8.89
N ILE A 108 7.93 1.45 8.60
CA ILE A 108 9.21 1.22 9.26
C ILE A 108 10.32 1.58 8.29
N LYS A 109 11.18 2.52 8.68
CA LYS A 109 12.45 2.80 8.00
C LYS A 109 13.54 2.01 8.70
N PRO A 110 14.18 1.04 8.02
CA PRO A 110 15.14 0.18 8.68
C PRO A 110 16.53 0.83 8.84
N GLY A 111 16.85 1.87 8.06
CA GLY A 111 18.14 2.57 8.10
C GLY A 111 19.28 1.77 7.47
N SER A 112 19.67 0.66 8.09
CA SER A 112 20.73 -0.23 7.61
C SER A 112 20.47 -1.69 8.03
N PRO A 113 21.16 -2.67 7.40
CA PRO A 113 20.99 -4.10 7.72
C PRO A 113 21.20 -4.48 9.18
N GLU A 114 22.01 -3.72 9.95
CA GLU A 114 22.29 -4.03 11.35
C GLU A 114 21.04 -3.95 12.25
N TYR A 115 20.01 -3.22 11.83
CA TYR A 115 18.75 -3.09 12.56
C TYR A 115 17.71 -4.15 12.20
N TYR A 116 17.94 -5.01 11.20
CA TYR A 116 16.91 -5.93 10.71
C TYR A 116 16.45 -6.90 11.80
N GLY A 117 17.36 -7.52 12.54
CA GLY A 117 17.00 -8.39 13.66
C GLY A 117 16.25 -7.69 14.80
N ARG A 118 16.45 -6.37 15.00
CA ARG A 118 15.65 -5.57 15.94
C ARG A 118 14.22 -5.42 15.44
N ILE A 119 14.05 -5.16 14.14
CA ILE A 119 12.74 -4.99 13.49
C ILE A 119 11.97 -6.32 13.51
N VAL A 120 12.62 -7.44 13.19
CA VAL A 120 11.99 -8.77 13.25
C VAL A 120 11.44 -9.06 14.66
N ARG A 121 12.25 -8.83 15.70
CA ARG A 121 11.81 -9.00 17.10
C ARG A 121 10.66 -8.08 17.48
N LEU A 122 10.66 -6.84 17.00
CA LEU A 122 9.55 -5.90 17.19
C LEU A 122 8.26 -6.41 16.53
N LEU A 123 8.32 -6.88 15.28
CA LEU A 123 7.17 -7.45 14.58
C LEU A 123 6.62 -8.69 15.32
N LYS A 124 7.49 -9.58 15.81
CA LYS A 124 7.09 -10.73 16.64
C LYS A 124 6.37 -10.26 17.91
N LYS A 125 6.90 -9.25 18.60
CA LYS A 125 6.30 -8.69 19.82
C LYS A 125 4.90 -8.11 19.58
N ILE A 126 4.71 -7.38 18.48
CA ILE A 126 3.39 -6.84 18.08
C ILE A 126 2.44 -8.00 17.75
N SER A 127 2.91 -8.99 16.98
CA SER A 127 2.12 -10.17 16.60
C SER A 127 1.62 -11.00 17.79
N TYR A 128 2.44 -11.17 18.84
CA TYR A 128 1.99 -11.88 20.06
C TYR A 128 0.82 -11.20 20.77
N ARG A 129 0.63 -9.88 20.60
CA ARG A 129 -0.57 -9.19 21.09
C ARG A 129 -1.75 -9.44 20.18
N ASP A 130 -1.56 -9.15 18.89
CA ASP A 130 -2.55 -9.39 17.84
C ASP A 130 -1.85 -9.38 16.46
N PRO A 131 -1.81 -10.50 15.71
CA PRO A 131 -1.19 -10.55 14.40
C PRO A 131 -1.88 -9.64 13.38
N ILE A 132 -3.16 -9.29 13.55
CA ILE A 132 -3.90 -8.41 12.65
C ILE A 132 -3.31 -7.00 12.63
N LEU A 133 -2.65 -6.56 13.70
CA LEU A 133 -1.97 -5.26 13.74
C LEU A 133 -0.89 -5.14 12.67
N LEU A 134 -0.27 -6.24 12.26
CA LEU A 134 0.75 -6.26 11.21
C LEU A 134 0.18 -5.96 9.81
N THR A 135 -1.14 -6.04 9.62
CA THR A 135 -1.78 -5.59 8.35
C THR A 135 -1.64 -4.07 8.13
N LYS A 136 -1.36 -3.32 9.20
CA LYS A 136 -1.17 -1.86 9.22
C LYS A 136 0.30 -1.43 9.31
N ILE A 137 1.24 -2.37 9.24
CA ILE A 137 2.67 -2.08 9.36
C ILE A 137 3.39 -2.61 8.12
N ALA A 138 4.24 -1.79 7.50
CA ALA A 138 5.13 -2.26 6.45
C ALA A 138 6.48 -1.58 6.56
N ILE A 139 7.52 -2.27 6.11
CA ILE A 139 8.89 -1.78 6.04
C ILE A 139 9.10 -1.18 4.64
N LEU A 140 9.76 -0.03 4.56
CA LEU A 140 10.18 0.57 3.30
C LEU A 140 11.69 0.49 3.17
N PHE A 141 12.16 -0.23 2.17
CA PHE A 141 13.56 -0.23 1.74
C PHE A 141 13.80 0.85 0.70
N GLY A 142 15.02 1.37 0.65
CA GLY A 142 15.43 2.48 -0.21
C GLY A 142 15.70 3.75 0.59
N GLY A 143 16.51 4.65 0.03
CA GLY A 143 16.94 5.89 0.70
C GLY A 143 15.94 7.05 0.61
N ASP A 144 15.10 7.05 -0.43
CA ASP A 144 14.19 8.16 -0.71
C ASP A 144 12.79 7.93 -0.12
N ASP A 145 12.23 8.99 0.44
CA ASP A 145 10.84 9.02 0.87
C ASP A 145 9.88 9.02 -0.32
N LEU A 146 8.83 8.21 -0.23
CA LEU A 146 7.84 8.05 -1.30
C LEU A 146 6.51 8.70 -0.93
N LEU A 147 6.07 9.69 -1.71
CA LEU A 147 4.69 10.12 -1.69
C LEU A 147 3.84 9.08 -2.40
N THR A 148 3.05 8.32 -1.65
CA THR A 148 2.13 7.32 -2.21
C THR A 148 0.80 7.33 -1.48
N PRO A 149 -0.33 7.14 -2.19
CA PRO A 149 -1.62 6.85 -1.56
C PRO A 149 -1.71 5.40 -1.03
N TYR A 150 -0.70 4.57 -1.22
CA TYR A 150 -0.66 3.16 -0.81
C TYR A 150 -0.30 2.98 0.67
N PHE A 151 -1.16 2.31 1.43
CA PHE A 151 -1.00 2.13 2.88
C PHE A 151 -0.37 0.77 3.19
N PRO A 152 0.45 0.65 4.24
CA PRO A 152 0.79 1.66 5.25
C PRO A 152 1.97 2.58 4.90
N LEU A 153 2.52 2.47 3.69
CA LEU A 153 3.72 3.19 3.27
C LEU A 153 3.46 4.67 2.91
N SER A 154 2.22 5.12 3.00
CA SER A 154 1.81 6.48 2.66
C SER A 154 2.34 7.48 3.67
N MET A 155 2.96 8.53 3.16
CA MET A 155 3.44 9.67 3.93
C MET A 155 3.42 10.94 3.08
N ASN A 156 3.14 12.09 3.69
CA ASN A 156 3.34 13.38 3.03
C ASN A 156 4.81 13.79 3.12
N VAL A 157 5.51 13.74 2.00
CA VAL A 157 6.95 14.07 1.89
C VAL A 157 7.16 15.49 1.37
N LYS A 158 6.08 16.18 1.00
CA LYS A 158 6.08 17.55 0.48
C LYS A 158 5.76 18.52 1.61
N ARG A 159 6.20 19.77 1.45
CA ARG A 159 5.66 20.88 2.26
C ARG A 159 4.28 21.24 1.74
N GLY A 160 3.35 21.46 2.65
CA GLY A 160 1.97 21.79 2.31
C GLY A 160 1.07 20.57 2.08
N GLU A 161 -0.10 20.84 1.50
CA GLU A 161 -1.20 19.88 1.44
C GLU A 161 -1.52 19.49 0.01
N GLY A 162 -2.04 18.28 -0.18
CA GLY A 162 -2.45 17.85 -1.50
C GLY A 162 -3.30 16.60 -1.52
N VAL A 163 -3.78 16.26 -2.72
CA VAL A 163 -4.60 15.07 -2.95
C VAL A 163 -3.92 14.17 -3.96
N ALA A 164 -3.83 12.87 -3.65
CA ALA A 164 -3.46 11.85 -4.62
C ALA A 164 -4.49 10.73 -4.66
N LEU A 165 -4.64 10.12 -5.84
CA LEU A 165 -5.59 9.05 -6.08
C LEU A 165 -4.89 7.73 -6.40
N ALA A 166 -5.54 6.61 -6.10
CA ALA A 166 -5.15 5.27 -6.54
C ALA A 166 -6.35 4.53 -7.14
N LEU A 167 -6.07 3.58 -8.04
CA LEU A 167 -7.09 2.87 -8.82
C LEU A 167 -7.34 1.44 -8.35
N LEU A 168 -8.56 0.95 -8.59
CA LEU A 168 -8.94 -0.46 -8.54
C LEU A 168 -9.65 -0.79 -9.85
N TYR A 169 -8.97 -1.53 -10.73
CA TYR A 169 -9.34 -1.62 -12.15
C TYR A 169 -8.79 -2.87 -12.86
N ALA A 170 -8.34 -3.91 -12.16
CA ALA A 170 -7.83 -5.11 -12.83
C ALA A 170 -8.95 -5.82 -13.59
N ARG A 171 -10.15 -5.91 -13.00
CA ARG A 171 -11.37 -6.40 -13.63
C ARG A 171 -11.74 -5.59 -14.88
N ASP A 172 -11.67 -4.26 -14.82
CA ASP A 172 -11.94 -3.40 -15.98
C ASP A 172 -10.99 -3.76 -17.15
N LEU A 173 -9.71 -4.04 -16.86
CA LEU A 173 -8.74 -4.44 -17.89
C LEU A 173 -8.97 -5.86 -18.43
N ILE A 174 -9.34 -6.81 -17.57
CA ILE A 174 -9.69 -8.18 -17.97
C ILE A 174 -10.88 -8.15 -18.93
N GLU A 175 -11.96 -7.45 -18.56
CA GLU A 175 -13.17 -7.34 -19.38
C GLU A 175 -12.87 -6.66 -20.72
N ALA A 176 -12.09 -5.58 -20.71
CA ALA A 176 -11.67 -4.88 -21.92
C ALA A 176 -10.79 -5.74 -22.83
N TYR A 177 -9.87 -6.52 -22.25
CA TYR A 177 -9.03 -7.45 -23.00
C TYR A 177 -9.84 -8.58 -23.62
N ARG A 178 -10.80 -9.18 -22.90
CA ARG A 178 -11.67 -10.23 -23.43
C ARG A 178 -12.57 -9.72 -24.56
N GLY A 179 -13.05 -8.48 -24.47
CA GLY A 179 -13.93 -7.89 -25.49
C GLY A 179 -13.22 -7.36 -26.73
N GLY A 180 -12.01 -6.82 -26.59
CA GLY A 180 -11.33 -6.09 -27.67
C GLY A 180 -9.82 -6.33 -27.77
N GLY A 181 -9.30 -7.34 -27.09
CA GLY A 181 -7.88 -7.64 -27.01
C GLY A 181 -7.07 -6.47 -26.45
N VAL A 182 -5.83 -6.35 -26.92
CA VAL A 182 -4.91 -5.27 -26.50
C VAL A 182 -5.46 -3.88 -26.83
N ASN A 183 -6.21 -3.72 -27.92
CA ASN A 183 -6.82 -2.44 -28.29
C ASN A 183 -7.91 -2.04 -27.30
N GLY A 184 -8.80 -2.97 -26.93
CA GLY A 184 -9.81 -2.74 -25.90
C GLY A 184 -9.18 -2.37 -24.56
N MET A 185 -8.15 -3.10 -24.14
CA MET A 185 -7.39 -2.79 -22.92
C MET A 185 -6.72 -1.42 -23.00
N SER A 186 -6.19 -1.01 -24.16
CA SER A 186 -5.55 0.30 -24.34
C SER A 186 -6.53 1.46 -24.18
N GLU A 187 -7.73 1.32 -24.74
CA GLU A 187 -8.79 2.32 -24.61
C GLU A 187 -9.28 2.41 -23.16
N ALA A 188 -9.46 1.26 -22.50
CA ALA A 188 -9.84 1.21 -21.10
C ALA A 188 -8.83 1.92 -20.19
N VAL A 189 -7.53 1.65 -20.35
CA VAL A 189 -6.48 2.34 -19.57
C VAL A 189 -6.54 3.85 -19.83
N ARG A 190 -6.58 4.28 -21.10
CA ARG A 190 -6.63 5.71 -21.47
C ARG A 190 -7.78 6.42 -20.77
N ARG A 191 -8.99 5.88 -20.90
CA ARG A 191 -10.19 6.42 -20.27
C ARG A 191 -10.06 6.48 -18.75
N ILE A 192 -9.70 5.38 -18.11
CA ILE A 192 -9.62 5.27 -16.64
C ILE A 192 -8.62 6.27 -16.05
N LEU A 193 -7.43 6.38 -16.66
CA LEU A 193 -6.39 7.29 -16.18
C LEU A 193 -6.84 8.75 -16.32
N SER A 194 -7.36 9.15 -17.49
CA SER A 194 -7.78 10.53 -17.74
C SER A 194 -9.00 10.95 -16.89
N GLU A 195 -9.99 10.07 -16.76
CA GLU A 195 -11.16 10.34 -15.90
C GLU A 195 -10.75 10.49 -14.44
N THR A 196 -9.89 9.61 -13.94
CA THR A 196 -9.44 9.66 -12.53
C THR A 196 -8.57 10.88 -12.25
N GLU A 197 -7.67 11.24 -13.18
CA GLU A 197 -6.88 12.46 -13.03
C GLU A 197 -7.77 13.71 -12.98
N SER A 198 -8.82 13.77 -13.81
CA SER A 198 -9.80 14.87 -13.79
C SER A 198 -10.53 14.95 -12.44
N ILE A 199 -10.94 13.81 -11.88
CA ILE A 199 -11.55 13.73 -10.54
C ILE A 199 -10.58 14.27 -9.49
N GLY A 200 -9.33 13.82 -9.49
CA GLY A 200 -8.32 14.26 -8.54
C GLY A 200 -8.05 15.76 -8.59
N LYS A 201 -7.88 16.33 -9.79
CA LYS A 201 -7.70 17.78 -10.00
C LYS A 201 -8.91 18.57 -9.52
N ARG A 202 -10.13 18.07 -9.77
CA ARG A 202 -11.37 18.71 -9.31
C ARG A 202 -11.50 18.70 -7.79
N ILE A 203 -11.16 17.60 -7.12
CA ILE A 203 -11.16 17.51 -5.66
C ILE A 203 -10.15 18.50 -5.08
N ALA A 204 -8.91 18.48 -5.58
CA ALA A 204 -7.84 19.37 -5.12
C ALA A 204 -8.23 20.86 -5.26
N SER A 205 -8.78 21.23 -6.42
CA SER A 205 -9.27 22.60 -6.68
C SER A 205 -10.41 23.02 -5.75
N ARG A 206 -11.35 22.13 -5.42
CA ARG A 206 -12.48 22.42 -4.53
C ARG A 206 -12.05 22.78 -3.12
N ILE A 207 -11.02 22.13 -2.60
CA ILE A 207 -10.54 22.32 -1.21
C ILE A 207 -9.30 23.23 -1.11
N GLY A 208 -8.86 23.79 -2.24
CA GLY A 208 -7.74 24.73 -2.32
C GLY A 208 -6.39 24.10 -1.99
N VAL A 209 -6.11 22.89 -2.47
CA VAL A 209 -4.81 22.21 -2.30
C VAL A 209 -4.20 21.78 -3.63
N ASP A 210 -2.96 21.34 -3.59
CA ASP A 210 -2.27 20.82 -4.75
C ASP A 210 -2.79 19.44 -5.16
N TYR A 211 -2.75 19.17 -6.45
CA TYR A 211 -2.91 17.81 -6.96
C TYR A 211 -1.54 17.12 -6.96
N TYR A 212 -1.36 16.11 -6.10
CA TYR A 212 -0.10 15.39 -5.93
C TYR A 212 0.10 14.24 -6.90
N GLY A 213 -0.97 13.82 -7.59
CA GLY A 213 -0.89 12.90 -8.72
C GLY A 213 -1.77 11.67 -8.62
N LEU A 214 -1.64 10.80 -9.61
CA LEU A 214 -2.30 9.52 -9.72
C LEU A 214 -1.28 8.41 -9.57
N ASP A 215 -1.49 7.54 -8.59
CA ASP A 215 -0.82 6.25 -8.52
C ASP A 215 -1.62 5.24 -9.36
N TYR A 216 -1.15 5.02 -10.59
CA TYR A 216 -1.75 4.06 -11.52
C TYR A 216 -1.26 2.63 -11.28
N SER A 217 -0.78 2.31 -10.07
CA SER A 217 -0.48 0.93 -9.71
C SER A 217 -1.69 0.03 -9.94
N LEU A 218 -1.46 -1.09 -10.60
CA LEU A 218 -2.47 -2.12 -10.78
C LEU A 218 -2.50 -2.96 -9.50
N SER A 219 -3.52 -2.73 -8.66
CA SER A 219 -3.65 -3.34 -7.33
C SER A 219 -4.96 -4.13 -7.18
N PRO A 220 -4.95 -5.29 -6.49
CA PRO A 220 -6.09 -6.17 -6.42
C PRO A 220 -7.04 -5.87 -5.25
N TRP A 221 -8.26 -6.38 -5.32
CA TRP A 221 -9.13 -6.55 -4.16
C TRP A 221 -10.06 -7.76 -4.35
N MET A 222 -9.77 -8.86 -3.65
CA MET A 222 -10.49 -10.12 -3.70
C MET A 222 -10.58 -10.66 -5.13
N ASP A 223 -11.77 -10.64 -5.71
CA ASP A 223 -12.04 -11.11 -7.08
C ASP A 223 -11.68 -10.07 -8.16
N ASP A 224 -11.33 -8.85 -7.79
CA ASP A 224 -10.66 -7.90 -8.68
C ASP A 224 -9.16 -8.22 -8.64
N SER A 225 -8.79 -9.31 -9.31
CA SER A 225 -7.48 -9.95 -9.19
C SER A 225 -6.50 -9.47 -10.27
N VAL A 226 -5.32 -9.04 -9.82
CA VAL A 226 -4.20 -8.71 -10.71
C VAL A 226 -3.54 -9.98 -11.20
N ALA A 227 -3.45 -11.00 -10.34
CA ALA A 227 -2.93 -12.29 -10.72
C ALA A 227 -3.74 -12.91 -11.86
N LEU A 228 -5.08 -12.83 -11.83
CA LEU A 228 -5.93 -13.29 -12.93
C LEU A 228 -5.60 -12.59 -14.26
N LEU A 229 -5.43 -11.26 -14.25
CA LEU A 229 -5.05 -10.52 -15.46
C LEU A 229 -3.69 -10.99 -16.00
N VAL A 230 -2.71 -11.20 -15.12
CA VAL A 230 -1.38 -11.70 -15.51
C VAL A 230 -1.48 -13.10 -16.11
N GLU A 231 -2.27 -13.99 -15.51
CA GLU A 231 -2.47 -15.36 -15.98
C GLU A 231 -3.20 -15.40 -17.33
N GLU A 232 -4.21 -14.56 -17.53
CA GLU A 232 -4.92 -14.46 -18.83
C GLU A 232 -4.02 -13.94 -19.95
N LEU A 233 -3.19 -12.94 -19.66
CA LEU A 233 -2.29 -12.36 -20.66
C LEU A 233 -1.07 -13.25 -20.95
N SER A 234 -0.64 -14.06 -19.98
CA SER A 234 0.50 -14.96 -20.12
C SER A 234 0.15 -16.36 -20.61
N GLY A 235 -1.09 -16.80 -20.38
CA GLY A 235 -1.53 -18.17 -20.62
C GLY A 235 -0.95 -19.20 -19.64
N VAL A 236 -0.32 -18.74 -18.54
CA VAL A 236 0.28 -19.61 -17.51
C VAL A 236 -0.10 -19.14 -16.12
N ALA A 237 -0.14 -20.07 -15.16
CA ALA A 237 -0.37 -19.74 -13.76
C ALA A 237 0.84 -19.05 -13.12
N LEU A 238 0.63 -18.09 -12.23
CA LEU A 238 1.71 -17.50 -11.42
C LEU A 238 2.29 -18.53 -10.43
N PRO A 239 3.61 -18.60 -10.22
CA PRO A 239 4.70 -17.81 -10.82
C PRO A 239 5.44 -18.54 -11.98
N SER A 240 4.73 -19.30 -12.82
CA SER A 240 5.33 -20.12 -13.90
C SER A 240 6.17 -19.29 -14.89
N PRO A 241 7.15 -19.91 -15.61
CA PRO A 241 7.93 -19.24 -16.64
C PRO A 241 7.05 -18.45 -17.62
N GLY A 242 7.37 -17.17 -17.83
CA GLY A 242 6.55 -16.24 -18.61
C GLY A 242 5.85 -15.18 -17.75
N SER A 243 5.59 -15.46 -16.46
CA SER A 243 4.93 -14.54 -15.54
C SER A 243 5.66 -13.19 -15.40
N MET A 244 6.97 -13.22 -15.14
CA MET A 244 7.80 -12.02 -15.00
C MET A 244 7.79 -11.13 -16.26
N HIS A 245 7.86 -11.77 -17.44
CA HIS A 245 7.80 -11.07 -18.72
C HIS A 245 6.45 -10.37 -18.90
N THR A 246 5.36 -11.06 -18.58
CA THR A 246 4.01 -10.49 -18.69
C THR A 246 3.78 -9.35 -17.70
N ILE A 247 4.23 -9.47 -16.45
CA ILE A 247 4.18 -8.38 -15.46
C ILE A 247 4.95 -7.15 -15.98
N SER A 248 6.17 -7.35 -16.47
CA SER A 248 6.97 -6.27 -17.05
C SER A 248 6.25 -5.61 -18.24
N LYS A 249 5.67 -6.41 -19.14
CA LYS A 249 4.88 -5.90 -20.28
C LYS A 249 3.68 -5.08 -19.85
N ILE A 250 2.90 -5.52 -18.85
CA ILE A 250 1.76 -4.76 -18.34
C ILE A 250 2.22 -3.42 -17.75
N ASN A 251 3.29 -3.44 -16.94
CA ASN A 251 3.85 -2.22 -16.36
C ASN A 251 4.32 -1.22 -17.43
N HIS A 252 5.01 -1.69 -18.47
CA HIS A 252 5.42 -0.84 -19.59
C HIS A 252 4.21 -0.33 -20.40
N PHE A 253 3.21 -1.18 -20.61
CA PHE A 253 1.99 -0.83 -21.33
C PHE A 253 1.22 0.31 -20.65
N ILE A 254 0.95 0.17 -19.34
CA ILE A 254 0.22 1.20 -18.58
C ILE A 254 1.04 2.49 -18.49
N ARG A 255 2.35 2.39 -18.21
CA ARG A 255 3.26 3.55 -18.14
C ARG A 255 3.34 4.31 -19.45
N ARG A 256 3.39 3.61 -20.59
CA ARG A 256 3.37 4.23 -21.92
C ARG A 256 2.09 5.04 -22.12
N ILE A 257 0.92 4.45 -21.83
CA ILE A 257 -0.36 5.14 -21.98
C ILE A 257 -0.48 6.32 -21.01
N ALA A 258 -0.02 6.17 -19.77
CA ALA A 258 0.03 7.26 -18.80
C ALA A 258 0.86 8.45 -19.32
N SER A 259 2.01 8.18 -19.95
CA SER A 259 2.84 9.19 -20.61
C SER A 259 2.12 9.85 -21.78
N GLU A 260 1.49 9.07 -22.67
CA GLU A 260 0.69 9.61 -23.79
C GLU A 260 -0.48 10.49 -23.34
N CYS A 261 -1.06 10.19 -22.19
CA CYS A 261 -2.16 10.96 -21.60
C CYS A 261 -1.67 12.12 -20.72
N SER A 262 -0.35 12.32 -20.58
CA SER A 262 0.27 13.33 -19.72
C SER A 262 -0.20 13.26 -18.26
N ILE A 263 -0.35 12.04 -17.73
CA ILE A 263 -0.79 11.82 -16.35
C ILE A 263 0.28 12.31 -15.38
N SER A 264 -0.13 13.12 -14.41
CA SER A 264 0.71 13.52 -13.28
C SER A 264 0.86 12.33 -12.33
N SER A 265 1.93 11.55 -12.47
CA SER A 265 2.12 10.29 -11.73
C SER A 265 2.65 10.49 -10.31
N THR A 266 2.24 9.64 -9.38
CA THR A 266 2.81 9.57 -8.02
C THR A 266 2.79 8.14 -7.46
N GLY A 267 3.48 7.89 -6.35
CA GLY A 267 3.56 6.56 -5.74
C GLY A 267 4.30 5.51 -6.57
N PHE A 268 3.82 4.27 -6.53
CA PHE A 268 4.57 3.12 -7.04
C PHE A 268 4.48 2.97 -8.56
N CYS A 269 3.28 3.19 -9.12
CA CYS A 269 3.00 3.13 -10.55
C CYS A 269 3.40 1.80 -11.23
N GLU A 270 3.27 0.67 -10.52
CA GLU A 270 3.52 -0.70 -11.03
C GLU A 270 2.49 -1.69 -10.47
N ILE A 271 2.42 -2.89 -11.05
CA ILE A 271 1.67 -4.03 -10.51
C ILE A 271 1.98 -4.24 -9.03
N MET A 272 0.96 -4.61 -8.26
CA MET A 272 1.07 -5.01 -6.86
C MET A 272 0.56 -6.44 -6.71
N LEU A 273 1.27 -7.24 -5.91
CA LEU A 273 0.92 -8.64 -5.65
C LEU A 273 0.70 -8.93 -4.14
N PRO A 274 -0.17 -8.19 -3.44
CA PRO A 274 -0.51 -8.46 -2.04
C PRO A 274 -1.32 -9.75 -1.91
N VAL A 275 -0.75 -10.78 -1.28
CA VAL A 275 -1.35 -12.14 -1.23
C VAL A 275 -2.73 -12.12 -0.55
N ALA A 276 -2.87 -11.47 0.62
CA ALA A 276 -4.16 -11.45 1.32
C ALA A 276 -5.27 -10.67 0.59
N GLU A 277 -4.94 -9.88 -0.44
CA GLU A 277 -5.89 -9.02 -1.16
C GLU A 277 -6.25 -9.53 -2.55
N ASP A 278 -5.69 -10.67 -3.00
CA ASP A 278 -5.94 -11.24 -4.33
C ASP A 278 -6.28 -12.74 -4.21
N ASN A 279 -7.50 -13.11 -4.60
CA ASN A 279 -7.96 -14.49 -4.43
C ASN A 279 -7.17 -15.49 -5.28
N ILE A 280 -6.67 -15.11 -6.45
CA ILE A 280 -5.84 -15.99 -7.27
C ILE A 280 -4.46 -16.18 -6.62
N LEU A 281 -3.87 -15.14 -6.04
CA LEU A 281 -2.61 -15.32 -5.29
C LEU A 281 -2.80 -16.28 -4.09
N LYS A 282 -3.91 -16.16 -3.36
CA LYS A 282 -4.25 -17.10 -2.27
C LYS A 282 -4.36 -18.53 -2.77
N GLU A 283 -5.01 -18.75 -3.91
CA GLU A 283 -5.10 -20.06 -4.55
C GLU A 283 -3.71 -20.61 -4.89
N ARG A 284 -2.84 -19.82 -5.54
CA ARG A 284 -1.47 -20.25 -5.89
C ARG A 284 -0.61 -20.58 -4.66
N VAL A 285 -0.82 -19.90 -3.54
CA VAL A 285 -0.17 -20.26 -2.26
C VAL A 285 -0.74 -21.58 -1.71
N CYS A 286 -2.07 -21.76 -1.74
CA CYS A 286 -2.70 -23.01 -1.28
C CYS A 286 -2.23 -24.23 -2.10
N GLU A 287 -1.99 -24.04 -3.39
CA GLU A 287 -1.46 -25.07 -4.30
C GLU A 287 0.05 -25.33 -4.11
N GLY A 288 0.74 -24.52 -3.31
CA GLY A 288 2.19 -24.61 -3.11
C GLY A 288 3.03 -24.12 -4.30
N MET A 289 2.38 -23.51 -5.30
CA MET A 289 3.01 -22.96 -6.50
C MET A 289 3.70 -21.63 -6.22
N LEU A 290 3.05 -20.75 -5.44
CA LEU A 290 3.59 -19.45 -5.06
C LEU A 290 4.20 -19.51 -3.66
N ARG A 291 5.52 -19.31 -3.58
CA ARG A 291 6.28 -19.29 -2.32
C ARG A 291 6.87 -17.91 -2.04
N LEU A 292 7.38 -17.70 -0.84
CA LEU A 292 7.98 -16.44 -0.42
C LEU A 292 9.12 -15.99 -1.34
N ARG A 293 10.02 -16.90 -1.71
CA ARG A 293 11.10 -16.64 -2.66
C ARG A 293 10.61 -16.15 -4.03
N ASP A 294 9.44 -16.62 -4.47
CA ASP A 294 8.89 -16.24 -5.77
C ASP A 294 8.37 -14.81 -5.72
N LEU A 295 7.75 -14.39 -4.61
CA LEU A 295 7.37 -12.98 -4.39
C LEU A 295 8.59 -12.06 -4.31
N VAL A 296 9.68 -12.50 -3.67
CA VAL A 296 10.96 -11.77 -3.68
C VAL A 296 11.48 -11.62 -5.12
N ALA A 297 11.48 -12.68 -5.92
CA ALA A 297 11.91 -12.62 -7.31
C ALA A 297 10.99 -11.74 -8.19
N LEU A 298 9.68 -11.80 -7.98
CA LEU A 298 8.69 -10.96 -8.67
C LEU A 298 8.84 -9.48 -8.30
N SER A 299 9.39 -9.17 -7.11
CA SER A 299 9.71 -7.80 -6.67
C SER A 299 10.73 -7.08 -7.56
N CYS A 300 11.49 -7.79 -8.40
CA CYS A 300 12.28 -7.17 -9.47
C CYS A 300 11.38 -6.44 -10.49
N PHE A 301 10.16 -6.92 -10.70
CA PHE A 301 9.24 -6.45 -11.74
C PHE A 301 8.01 -5.71 -11.19
N CYS A 302 7.79 -5.67 -9.87
CA CYS A 302 6.84 -4.79 -9.18
C CYS A 302 7.56 -3.85 -8.19
N VAL A 303 6.97 -2.73 -7.76
CA VAL A 303 7.61 -1.84 -6.75
C VAL A 303 7.00 -2.01 -5.35
N ALA A 304 5.82 -2.63 -5.22
CA ALA A 304 5.22 -2.86 -3.90
C ALA A 304 6.06 -3.82 -3.02
N GLY A 305 6.87 -4.69 -3.64
CA GLY A 305 7.66 -5.70 -2.94
C GLY A 305 6.84 -6.91 -2.50
N VAL A 306 7.19 -7.48 -1.35
CA VAL A 306 6.48 -8.61 -0.74
C VAL A 306 5.39 -8.05 0.18
N ASP A 307 4.12 -8.30 -0.14
CA ASP A 307 3.02 -7.60 0.52
C ASP A 307 1.91 -8.55 0.99
N MET A 308 1.33 -8.25 2.16
CA MET A 308 0.24 -8.99 2.81
C MET A 308 0.45 -10.51 2.87
N VAL A 309 1.66 -10.93 3.25
CA VAL A 309 2.01 -12.35 3.33
C VAL A 309 1.95 -12.85 4.76
N VAL A 310 1.21 -13.94 5.01
CA VAL A 310 1.18 -14.60 6.32
C VAL A 310 2.33 -15.59 6.43
N ILE A 311 3.09 -15.52 7.52
CA ILE A 311 4.24 -16.38 7.80
C ILE A 311 4.12 -16.90 9.25
N PRO A 312 4.51 -18.15 9.54
CA PRO A 312 4.60 -18.64 10.92
C PRO A 312 5.52 -17.77 11.79
N ILE A 313 5.11 -17.41 13.01
CA ILE A 313 5.90 -16.56 13.91
C ILE A 313 7.21 -17.22 14.38
N ASP A 314 7.23 -18.55 14.42
CA ASP A 314 8.34 -19.39 14.85
C ASP A 314 9.42 -19.57 13.78
N ILE A 315 9.23 -18.97 12.59
CA ILE A 315 10.27 -18.86 11.58
C ILE A 315 11.55 -18.26 12.19
N SER A 316 12.69 -18.81 11.77
CA SER A 316 14.01 -18.29 12.13
C SER A 316 14.12 -16.82 11.72
N GLU A 317 14.59 -15.97 12.65
CA GLU A 317 14.80 -14.55 12.41
C GLU A 317 15.71 -14.31 11.20
N LYS A 318 16.71 -15.18 11.00
CA LYS A 318 17.63 -15.16 9.86
C LYS A 318 16.93 -15.25 8.51
N VAL A 319 15.80 -15.95 8.42
CA VAL A 319 15.07 -16.08 7.15
C VAL A 319 14.43 -14.74 6.79
N LEU A 320 13.77 -14.10 7.75
CA LEU A 320 13.15 -12.80 7.50
C LEU A 320 14.21 -11.71 7.29
N GLU A 321 15.31 -11.73 8.05
CA GLU A 321 16.47 -10.86 7.79
C GLU A 321 17.04 -11.05 6.37
N GLY A 322 17.14 -12.31 5.90
CA GLY A 322 17.53 -12.63 4.53
C GLY A 322 16.59 -12.05 3.48
N VAL A 323 15.27 -12.20 3.67
CA VAL A 323 14.27 -11.59 2.79
C VAL A 323 14.39 -10.06 2.77
N MET A 324 14.62 -9.44 3.93
CA MET A 324 14.84 -8.00 4.02
C MET A 324 16.10 -7.56 3.27
N LEU A 325 17.20 -8.33 3.35
CA LEU A 325 18.43 -8.10 2.60
C LEU A 325 18.22 -8.21 1.08
N ASP A 326 17.52 -9.26 0.64
CA ASP A 326 17.21 -9.46 -0.77
C ASP A 326 16.37 -8.29 -1.31
N LEU A 327 15.32 -7.89 -0.60
CA LEU A 327 14.48 -6.75 -1.00
C LEU A 327 15.22 -5.41 -0.97
N TYR A 328 16.15 -5.23 -0.04
CA TYR A 328 17.04 -4.08 -0.04
C TYR A 328 17.90 -4.02 -1.31
N GLU A 329 18.48 -5.15 -1.73
CA GLU A 329 19.26 -5.21 -2.98
C GLU A 329 18.38 -5.04 -4.23
N VAL A 330 17.16 -5.60 -4.24
CA VAL A 330 16.20 -5.32 -5.33
C VAL A 330 15.87 -3.82 -5.39
N SER A 331 15.66 -3.16 -4.24
CA SER A 331 15.42 -1.71 -4.20
C SER A 331 16.60 -0.91 -4.78
N ARG A 332 17.84 -1.29 -4.42
CA ARG A 332 19.06 -0.69 -4.96
C ARG A 332 19.20 -0.88 -6.47
N LEU A 333 18.96 -2.08 -6.98
CA LEU A 333 19.03 -2.38 -8.41
C LEU A 333 17.96 -1.62 -9.22
N LYS A 334 16.76 -1.48 -8.67
CA LYS A 334 15.68 -0.71 -9.31
C LYS A 334 15.88 0.80 -9.19
N GLY A 335 16.68 1.27 -8.25
CA GLY A 335 16.77 2.69 -7.89
C GLY A 335 15.42 3.25 -7.41
N ARG A 336 14.57 2.41 -6.80
CA ARG A 336 13.24 2.77 -6.31
C ARG A 336 12.96 2.12 -4.95
N PRO A 337 12.18 2.76 -4.06
CA PRO A 337 11.81 2.16 -2.79
C PRO A 337 11.01 0.86 -2.96
N ILE A 338 11.13 -0.10 -2.03
CA ILE A 338 10.38 -1.38 -2.05
C ILE A 338 9.76 -1.66 -0.68
N GLY A 339 8.53 -2.16 -0.68
CA GLY A 339 7.81 -2.52 0.54
C GLY A 339 8.04 -3.95 1.01
N LEU A 340 7.89 -4.17 2.32
CA LEU A 340 7.69 -5.49 2.92
C LEU A 340 6.58 -5.41 3.97
N ARG A 341 5.51 -6.19 3.79
CA ARG A 341 4.45 -6.37 4.78
C ARG A 341 4.24 -7.86 5.01
N VAL A 342 4.68 -8.32 6.17
CA VAL A 342 4.52 -9.69 6.63
C VAL A 342 3.68 -9.73 7.89
N ILE A 343 2.75 -10.68 7.92
CA ILE A 343 1.91 -10.98 9.06
C ILE A 343 2.50 -12.23 9.70
N LEU A 344 3.34 -12.03 10.71
CA LEU A 344 3.78 -13.13 11.56
C LEU A 344 2.58 -13.62 12.36
N TYR A 345 2.27 -14.91 12.29
CA TYR A 345 1.07 -15.47 12.93
C TYR A 345 1.45 -16.62 13.88
N PRO A 346 1.00 -16.60 15.14
CA PRO A 346 1.32 -17.64 16.12
C PRO A 346 0.49 -18.91 15.94
N GLY A 347 1.11 -20.07 16.18
CA GLY A 347 0.42 -21.36 16.26
C GLY A 347 -0.08 -21.91 14.91
N VAL A 348 0.57 -21.53 13.81
CA VAL A 348 0.23 -21.97 12.45
C VAL A 348 1.46 -22.49 11.73
N GLU A 349 1.25 -23.39 10.77
CA GLU A 349 2.27 -23.96 9.91
C GLU A 349 2.09 -23.50 8.45
N GLN A 350 3.09 -23.75 7.60
CA GLN A 350 2.99 -23.45 6.16
C GLN A 350 1.82 -24.23 5.54
N GLY A 351 0.99 -23.55 4.74
CA GLY A 351 -0.20 -24.13 4.13
C GLY A 351 -1.47 -24.05 4.99
N ASP A 352 -1.37 -23.69 6.28
CA ASP A 352 -2.55 -23.38 7.10
C ASP A 352 -3.32 -22.17 6.56
N ARG A 353 -4.53 -21.96 7.07
CA ARG A 353 -5.38 -20.82 6.71
C ARG A 353 -5.77 -20.05 7.95
N VAL A 354 -5.61 -18.73 7.88
CA VAL A 354 -5.98 -17.81 8.96
C VAL A 354 -7.00 -16.79 8.47
N ASP A 355 -7.87 -16.33 9.35
CA ASP A 355 -8.79 -15.24 9.06
C ASP A 355 -8.12 -13.89 9.39
N LEU A 356 -7.97 -13.04 8.38
CA LEU A 356 -7.46 -11.67 8.52
C LEU A 356 -8.59 -10.62 8.54
N GLY A 357 -9.82 -11.03 8.85
CA GLY A 357 -11.00 -10.19 8.96
C GLY A 357 -11.40 -9.63 7.60
N VAL A 358 -11.14 -8.34 7.39
CA VAL A 358 -11.51 -7.66 6.14
C VAL A 358 -10.79 -8.16 4.90
N PHE A 359 -9.66 -8.86 5.09
CA PHE A 359 -8.89 -9.50 4.03
C PHE A 359 -9.33 -10.96 3.80
N GLY A 360 -10.27 -11.47 4.61
CA GLY A 360 -10.80 -12.82 4.55
C GLY A 360 -9.77 -13.90 4.90
N ILE A 361 -10.15 -15.14 4.61
CA ILE A 361 -9.28 -16.31 4.79
C ILE A 361 -8.05 -16.15 3.90
N THR A 362 -6.87 -16.26 4.50
CA THR A 362 -5.58 -16.08 3.84
C THR A 362 -4.66 -17.25 4.20
N PRO A 363 -4.01 -17.88 3.23
CA PRO A 363 -3.10 -18.99 3.49
C PRO A 363 -1.76 -18.51 4.07
N VAL A 364 -1.18 -19.35 4.91
CA VAL A 364 0.20 -19.21 5.38
C VAL A 364 1.15 -19.65 4.28
N ILE A 365 2.05 -18.76 3.86
CA ILE A 365 2.90 -19.00 2.68
C ILE A 365 3.95 -20.08 2.94
N TRP A 366 4.36 -20.75 1.88
CA TRP A 366 5.54 -21.60 1.85
C TRP A 366 6.82 -20.76 1.83
N ILE A 367 7.79 -21.12 2.67
CA ILE A 367 9.05 -20.37 2.84
C ILE A 367 10.09 -20.85 1.83
#